data_AF-A0A355SJH2-F1
#
_entry.id   AF-A0A355SJH2-F1
#
_cell.length_a   1.000
_cell.length_b   1.000
_cell.length_c   1.000
_cell.angle_alpha   90.00
_cell.angle_beta   90.00
_cell.angle_gamma   90.00
#
_symmetry.space_group_name_H-M   'P 1'
#
loop_
_entity.id
_entity.type
_entity.pdbx_description
1 polymer ?
#
loop_
_entity_poly.entity_id
_entity_poly.type
_entity_poly.pdbx_seq_one_letter_code
_entity_poly.pdbx_strand_id
1 'polypeptide(L)'
;QNLEEPKTISDWDNVLKVFKDKYGAQFAGPWDRFKQGGISGAFGAYGSINTIYYVDPNGKVQLAQAQPEWKNYMQKLNEWWKEGLLDKDIMTMNDKIAQSKALNGKTGLSYTSMGQLTNWITDAKKANNGAEWAGLQYPTSDDGKLPMIFGGYGIGTVVAVVTKSCPDEKLETAMRALDYAYTKDGNLYWNFGKKGVSWDYNKDNEVEYTKLVTEDKDGLNNAISKYGGSTW
;
A
#
# COMPACT_ATOMS: atom_id res chain seq x y z
N GLN A 1 6.96 6.54 27.34
CA GLN A 1 6.23 5.25 27.27
C GLN A 1 7.21 4.28 26.67
N ASN A 2 7.65 3.25 27.40
CA ASN A 2 8.65 2.32 26.87
C ASN A 2 7.93 1.21 26.08
N LEU A 3 7.40 1.58 24.91
CA LEU A 3 6.71 0.65 24.02
C LEU A 3 7.70 0.06 23.03
N GLU A 4 7.65 -1.25 22.88
CA GLU A 4 8.38 -1.95 21.81
C GLU A 4 7.59 -1.92 20.50
N GLU A 5 8.27 -2.21 19.39
CA GLU A 5 7.63 -2.38 18.09
C GLU A 5 6.61 -3.54 18.13
N PRO A 6 5.33 -3.30 17.78
CA PRO A 6 4.28 -4.30 17.99
C PRO A 6 4.30 -5.38 16.91
N LYS A 7 4.33 -6.65 17.31
CA LYS A 7 4.48 -7.81 16.41
C LYS A 7 3.21 -8.64 16.29
N THR A 8 2.48 -8.80 17.38
CA THR A 8 1.25 -9.59 17.44
C THR A 8 0.01 -8.69 17.46
N ILE A 9 -1.17 -9.27 17.20
CA ILE A 9 -2.45 -8.55 17.37
C ILE A 9 -2.60 -8.01 18.79
N SER A 10 -2.18 -8.76 19.81
CA SER A 10 -2.20 -8.28 21.21
C SER A 10 -1.23 -7.11 21.44
N ASP A 11 -0.05 -7.09 20.82
CA ASP A 11 0.87 -5.94 20.92
C ASP A 11 0.25 -4.70 20.26
N TRP A 12 -0.37 -4.87 19.08
CA TRP A 12 -1.06 -3.81 18.36
C TRP A 12 -2.21 -3.23 19.21
N ASP A 13 -2.99 -4.09 19.86
CA ASP A 13 -4.07 -3.68 20.77
C ASP A 13 -3.55 -2.82 21.92
N ASN A 14 -2.46 -3.25 22.58
CA ASN A 14 -1.83 -2.50 23.66
C ASN A 14 -1.27 -1.15 23.18
N VAL A 15 -0.52 -1.14 22.07
CA VAL A 15 0.04 0.09 21.50
C VAL A 15 -1.07 1.08 21.14
N LEU A 16 -2.14 0.61 20.49
CA LEU A 16 -3.29 1.46 20.14
C LEU A 16 -3.98 2.06 21.36
N LYS A 17 -4.16 1.27 22.43
CA LYS A 17 -4.73 1.77 23.70
C LYS A 17 -3.86 2.86 24.30
N VAL A 18 -2.54 2.62 24.40
CA VAL A 18 -1.61 3.64 24.92
C VAL A 18 -1.59 4.88 24.04
N PHE A 19 -1.61 4.73 22.72
CA PHE A 19 -1.57 5.84 21.78
C PHE A 19 -2.84 6.69 21.84
N LYS A 20 -4.00 6.06 21.94
CA LYS A 20 -5.27 6.75 22.14
C LYS A 20 -5.28 7.48 23.49
N ASP A 21 -4.92 6.80 24.58
CA ASP A 21 -5.06 7.37 25.93
C ASP A 21 -4.04 8.48 26.21
N LYS A 22 -2.85 8.42 25.61
CA LYS A 22 -1.79 9.41 25.83
C LYS A 22 -1.76 10.53 24.80
N TYR A 23 -2.16 10.25 23.56
CA TYR A 23 -1.98 11.19 22.45
C TYR A 23 -3.27 11.47 21.67
N GLY A 24 -4.37 10.78 21.97
CA GLY A 24 -5.61 10.87 21.18
C GLY A 24 -5.44 10.35 19.75
N ALA A 25 -4.42 9.53 19.51
CA ALA A 25 -4.08 8.99 18.20
C ALA A 25 -4.73 7.62 18.00
N GLN A 26 -5.15 7.34 16.76
CA GLN A 26 -5.92 6.15 16.40
C GLN A 26 -5.21 5.32 15.34
N PHE A 27 -5.71 4.09 15.13
CA PHE A 27 -5.44 3.31 13.93
C PHE A 27 -6.22 3.91 12.77
N ALA A 28 -5.53 4.39 11.74
CA ALA A 28 -6.15 5.03 10.60
C ALA A 28 -5.53 4.57 9.29
N GLY A 29 -6.23 4.71 8.18
CA GLY A 29 -5.65 4.43 6.87
C GLY A 29 -6.62 4.77 5.76
N PRO A 30 -6.11 4.97 4.53
CA PRO A 30 -6.95 5.17 3.36
C PRO A 30 -7.86 3.95 3.15
N TRP A 31 -9.15 4.18 2.97
CA TRP A 31 -10.13 3.11 2.81
C TRP A 31 -9.81 2.19 1.65
N ASP A 32 -9.35 2.75 0.52
CA ASP A 32 -9.00 1.97 -0.67
C ASP A 32 -7.89 0.96 -0.45
N ARG A 33 -7.08 1.14 0.60
CA ARG A 33 -6.02 0.23 1.02
C ARG A 33 -6.53 -0.72 2.09
N PHE A 34 -7.17 -0.17 3.12
CA PHE A 34 -7.68 -0.95 4.24
C PHE A 34 -8.72 -2.00 3.80
N LYS A 35 -9.58 -1.64 2.84
CA LYS A 35 -10.62 -2.53 2.33
C LYS A 35 -10.09 -3.75 1.57
N GLN A 36 -8.81 -3.76 1.18
CA GLN A 36 -8.14 -4.87 0.47
C GLN A 36 -7.67 -5.99 1.40
N GLY A 37 -8.12 -6.00 2.66
CA GLY A 37 -7.79 -7.03 3.64
C GLY A 37 -7.22 -6.44 4.93
N GLY A 38 -6.53 -5.29 4.86
CA GLY A 38 -5.94 -4.67 6.05
C GLY A 38 -5.06 -5.67 6.79
N ILE A 39 -5.35 -5.94 8.06
CA ILE A 39 -4.63 -6.91 8.89
C ILE A 39 -5.32 -8.29 8.99
N SER A 40 -6.24 -8.62 8.06
CA SER A 40 -7.02 -9.88 8.08
C SER A 40 -6.15 -11.15 8.11
N GLY A 41 -4.98 -11.10 7.48
CA GLY A 41 -4.04 -12.21 7.42
C GLY A 41 -3.51 -12.65 8.79
N ALA A 42 -3.44 -11.72 9.75
CA ALA A 42 -3.04 -12.02 11.13
C ALA A 42 -4.07 -12.91 11.87
N PHE A 43 -5.29 -13.01 11.34
CA PHE A 43 -6.36 -13.86 11.85
C PHE A 43 -6.48 -15.18 11.08
N GLY A 44 -5.66 -15.40 10.05
CA GLY A 44 -5.82 -16.52 9.11
C GLY A 44 -6.79 -16.26 7.97
N ALA A 45 -7.35 -15.05 7.87
CA ALA A 45 -8.43 -14.79 6.93
C ALA A 45 -7.93 -14.44 5.53
N TYR A 46 -8.45 -15.17 4.55
CA TYR A 46 -8.19 -15.01 3.11
C TYR A 46 -9.08 -13.92 2.47
N GLY A 47 -9.58 -12.98 3.29
CA GLY A 47 -10.65 -12.06 2.90
C GLY A 47 -10.21 -10.61 2.71
N SER A 48 -10.98 -9.91 1.88
CA SER A 48 -11.05 -8.45 1.79
C SER A 48 -12.48 -8.00 2.10
N ILE A 49 -12.75 -6.70 2.16
CA ILE A 49 -14.14 -6.21 2.30
C ILE A 49 -14.99 -6.59 1.08
N ASN A 50 -14.38 -6.67 -0.11
CA ASN A 50 -15.02 -7.19 -1.31
C ASN A 50 -15.02 -8.73 -1.30
N THR A 51 -15.98 -9.35 -1.97
CA THR A 51 -16.07 -10.81 -2.17
C THR A 51 -14.76 -11.39 -2.69
N ILE A 52 -14.20 -12.37 -1.97
CA ILE A 52 -13.00 -13.10 -2.38
C ILE A 52 -13.28 -14.60 -2.34
N TYR A 53 -12.93 -15.29 -3.43
CA TYR A 53 -12.94 -16.73 -3.50
C TYR A 53 -11.50 -17.24 -3.43
N TYR A 54 -11.29 -18.35 -2.73
CA TYR A 54 -10.00 -19.03 -2.68
C TYR A 54 -10.20 -20.54 -2.77
N VAL A 55 -9.14 -21.26 -3.11
CA VAL A 55 -9.13 -22.73 -3.12
C VAL A 55 -8.50 -23.19 -1.82
N ASP A 56 -9.23 -23.99 -1.04
CA ASP A 56 -8.73 -24.57 0.21
C ASP A 56 -7.73 -25.71 -0.05
N PRO A 57 -7.02 -26.20 0.99
CA PRO A 57 -6.09 -27.32 0.83
C PRO A 57 -6.70 -28.63 0.31
N ASN A 58 -8.03 -28.76 0.34
CA ASN A 58 -8.77 -29.91 -0.22
C ASN A 58 -9.21 -29.69 -1.67
N GLY A 59 -8.81 -28.60 -2.30
CA GLY A 59 -9.16 -28.26 -3.68
C GLY A 59 -10.58 -27.71 -3.85
N LYS A 60 -11.25 -27.27 -2.78
CA LYS A 60 -12.61 -26.73 -2.87
C LYS A 60 -12.60 -25.21 -2.90
N VAL A 61 -13.46 -24.63 -3.74
CA VAL A 61 -13.68 -23.19 -3.77
C VAL A 61 -14.46 -22.77 -2.53
N GLN A 62 -13.88 -21.84 -1.77
CA GLN A 62 -14.45 -21.27 -0.57
C GLN A 62 -14.70 -19.77 -0.76
N LEU A 63 -15.75 -19.25 -0.12
CA LEU A 63 -15.96 -17.82 0.04
C LEU A 63 -15.24 -17.35 1.30
N ALA A 64 -14.23 -16.49 1.18
CA ALA A 64 -13.39 -16.05 2.30
C ALA A 64 -14.19 -15.37 3.41
N GLN A 65 -15.16 -14.53 3.05
CA GLN A 65 -15.99 -13.79 4.01
C GLN A 65 -16.98 -14.67 4.78
N ALA A 66 -17.19 -15.92 4.33
CA ALA A 66 -18.04 -16.89 5.01
C ALA A 66 -17.27 -17.72 6.06
N GLN A 67 -15.95 -17.58 6.16
CA GLN A 67 -15.14 -18.39 7.05
C GLN A 67 -15.06 -17.84 8.49
N PRO A 68 -14.87 -18.71 9.50
CA PRO A 68 -14.78 -18.29 10.91
C PRO A 68 -13.71 -17.24 11.19
N GLU A 69 -12.56 -17.34 10.54
CA GLU A 69 -11.45 -16.40 10.71
C GLU A 69 -11.80 -14.99 10.25
N TRP A 70 -12.63 -14.84 9.21
CA TRP A 70 -13.13 -13.52 8.78
C TRP A 70 -14.04 -12.90 9.84
N LYS A 71 -14.91 -13.72 10.47
CA LYS A 71 -15.75 -13.27 11.59
C LYS A 71 -14.89 -12.79 12.76
N ASN A 72 -13.83 -13.51 13.13
CA ASN A 72 -12.94 -13.12 14.21
C ASN A 72 -12.25 -11.77 13.93
N TYR A 73 -11.77 -11.58 12.69
CA TYR A 73 -11.19 -10.31 12.27
C TYR A 73 -12.21 -9.16 12.36
N MET A 74 -13.42 -9.34 11.83
CA MET A 74 -14.48 -8.33 11.91
C MET A 74 -14.90 -8.02 13.36
N GLN A 75 -14.90 -9.02 14.24
CA GLN A 75 -15.16 -8.82 15.67
C GLN A 75 -14.09 -7.94 16.32
N LYS A 76 -12.80 -8.18 16.04
CA LYS A 76 -11.71 -7.34 16.57
C LYS A 76 -11.77 -5.91 16.03
N LEU A 77 -12.06 -5.72 14.74
CA LEU A 77 -12.28 -4.38 14.19
C LEU A 77 -13.49 -3.68 14.85
N ASN A 78 -14.56 -4.41 15.14
CA ASN A 78 -15.73 -3.86 15.83
C ASN A 78 -15.43 -3.46 17.28
N GLU A 79 -14.62 -4.26 17.99
CA GLU A 79 -14.09 -3.96 19.32
C GLU A 79 -13.28 -2.67 19.28
N TRP A 80 -12.27 -2.58 18.42
CA TRP A 80 -11.45 -1.39 18.24
C TRP A 80 -12.28 -0.16 17.82
N TRP A 81 -13.31 -0.35 17.00
CA TRP A 81 -14.24 0.72 16.67
C TRP A 81 -15.01 1.20 17.90
N LYS A 82 -15.61 0.30 18.69
CA LYS A 82 -16.37 0.66 19.90
C LYS A 82 -15.49 1.34 20.94
N GLU A 83 -14.25 0.86 21.10
CA GLU A 83 -13.26 1.45 21.99
C GLU A 83 -12.66 2.75 21.45
N GLY A 84 -12.93 3.13 20.20
CA GLY A 84 -12.39 4.34 19.58
C GLY A 84 -10.89 4.24 19.24
N LEU A 85 -10.36 3.02 19.14
CA LEU A 85 -9.00 2.74 18.67
C LEU A 85 -8.91 2.81 17.14
N LEU A 86 -9.99 2.44 16.43
CA LEU A 86 -10.12 2.61 14.99
C LEU A 86 -10.71 3.98 14.65
N ASP A 87 -10.07 4.70 13.73
CA ASP A 87 -10.52 6.00 13.26
C ASP A 87 -11.95 5.92 12.68
N LYS A 88 -12.83 6.82 13.13
CA LYS A 88 -14.26 6.81 12.77
C LYS A 88 -14.52 7.18 11.31
N ASP A 89 -13.56 7.82 10.66
CA ASP A 89 -13.64 8.21 9.25
C ASP A 89 -12.94 7.21 8.34
N ILE A 90 -12.49 6.05 8.84
CA ILE A 90 -11.67 5.11 8.07
C ILE A 90 -12.30 4.70 6.73
N MET A 91 -13.63 4.63 6.66
CA MET A 91 -14.37 4.22 5.45
C MET A 91 -14.48 5.34 4.39
N THR A 92 -14.19 6.58 4.74
CA THR A 92 -14.25 7.75 3.83
C THR A 92 -12.87 8.37 3.59
N MET A 93 -11.86 7.89 4.31
CA MET A 93 -10.49 8.40 4.27
C MET A 93 -9.79 8.03 2.96
N ASN A 94 -9.18 9.02 2.30
CA ASN A 94 -8.24 8.82 1.20
C ASN A 94 -6.79 9.09 1.65
N ASP A 95 -5.81 8.90 0.75
CA ASP A 95 -4.39 9.12 1.04
C ASP A 95 -4.10 10.53 1.61
N LYS A 96 -4.75 11.58 1.06
CA LYS A 96 -4.54 12.97 1.51
C LYS A 96 -5.07 13.21 2.92
N ILE A 97 -6.24 12.67 3.24
CA ILE A 97 -6.82 12.78 4.59
C ILE A 97 -5.95 12.00 5.59
N ALA A 98 -5.52 10.80 5.23
CA ALA A 98 -4.64 9.98 6.08
C ALA A 98 -3.31 10.71 6.36
N GLN A 99 -2.68 11.28 5.33
CA GLN A 99 -1.47 12.10 5.46
C GLN A 99 -1.69 13.30 6.38
N SER A 100 -2.78 14.04 6.20
CA SER A 100 -3.11 15.17 7.07
C SER A 100 -3.27 14.74 8.53
N LYS A 101 -3.99 13.65 8.80
CA LYS A 101 -4.16 13.12 10.16
C LYS A 101 -2.82 12.66 10.77
N ALA A 102 -1.97 12.00 9.99
CA ALA A 102 -0.63 11.61 10.39
C ALA A 102 0.23 12.82 10.79
N LEU A 103 0.27 13.87 9.96
CA LEU A 103 1.05 15.09 10.24
C LEU A 103 0.54 15.91 11.42
N ASN A 104 -0.73 15.74 11.79
CA ASN A 104 -1.38 16.43 12.91
C ASN A 104 -1.51 15.56 14.18
N GLY A 105 -0.77 14.45 14.27
CA GLY A 105 -0.73 13.58 15.46
C GLY A 105 -2.03 12.86 15.78
N LYS A 106 -2.94 12.72 14.80
CA LYS A 106 -4.22 12.00 14.95
C LYS A 106 -4.11 10.51 14.63
N THR A 107 -3.02 10.11 14.01
CA THR A 107 -2.74 8.72 13.64
C THR A 107 -1.50 8.26 14.39
N GLY A 108 -1.49 7.02 14.86
CA GLY A 108 -0.28 6.46 15.41
C GLY A 108 0.02 5.02 15.01
N LEU A 109 -0.95 4.28 14.46
CA LEU A 109 -0.66 3.19 13.52
C LEU A 109 -1.39 3.47 12.22
N SER A 110 -0.83 3.04 11.09
CA SER A 110 -1.50 3.15 9.80
C SER A 110 -1.28 1.97 8.88
N TYR A 111 -2.34 1.60 8.16
CA TYR A 111 -2.26 0.71 7.01
C TYR A 111 -2.23 1.54 5.72
N THR A 112 -1.04 1.73 5.16
CA THR A 112 -0.79 2.60 4.00
C THR A 112 0.26 2.00 3.07
N SER A 113 0.58 2.68 1.96
CA SER A 113 1.62 2.25 1.03
C SER A 113 2.99 2.81 1.39
N MET A 114 4.05 2.13 0.92
CA MET A 114 5.43 2.61 1.11
C MET A 114 5.66 4.01 0.51
N GLY A 115 5.06 4.30 -0.65
CA GLY A 115 5.12 5.64 -1.25
C GLY A 115 4.52 6.71 -0.33
N GLN A 116 3.39 6.42 0.33
CA GLN A 116 2.80 7.35 1.29
C GLN A 116 3.68 7.52 2.54
N LEU A 117 4.32 6.45 3.03
CA LEU A 117 5.29 6.56 4.11
C LEU A 117 6.44 7.53 3.75
N THR A 118 7.00 7.43 2.54
CA THR A 118 8.02 8.37 2.04
C THR A 118 7.51 9.81 2.03
N ASN A 119 6.26 10.04 1.61
CA ASN A 119 5.65 11.37 1.66
C ASN A 119 5.55 11.87 3.10
N TRP A 120 5.04 11.06 4.03
CA TRP A 120 4.85 11.46 5.42
C TRP A 120 6.16 11.82 6.10
N ILE A 121 7.23 11.04 5.88
CA ILE A 121 8.57 11.34 6.38
C ILE A 121 9.08 12.66 5.80
N THR A 122 8.90 12.87 4.50
CA THR A 122 9.35 14.09 3.81
C THR A 122 8.59 15.32 4.34
N ASP A 123 7.27 15.21 4.50
CA ASP A 123 6.42 16.31 4.94
C ASP A 123 6.62 16.63 6.43
N ALA A 124 6.83 15.61 7.27
CA ALA A 124 7.19 15.81 8.68
C ALA A 124 8.50 16.60 8.82
N LYS A 125 9.52 16.27 7.99
CA LYS A 125 10.77 17.02 7.91
C LYS A 125 10.56 18.45 7.42
N LYS A 126 9.79 18.65 6.34
CA LYS A 126 9.46 19.98 5.80
C LYS A 126 8.71 20.84 6.81
N ALA A 127 7.77 20.25 7.55
CA ALA A 127 7.01 20.91 8.60
C ALA A 127 7.79 21.09 9.91
N ASN A 128 8.95 20.44 10.06
CA ASN A 128 9.74 20.39 11.27
C ASN A 128 8.90 20.02 12.52
N ASN A 129 7.99 19.07 12.37
CA ASN A 129 7.03 18.69 13.43
C ASN A 129 7.54 17.55 14.34
N GLY A 130 8.73 17.02 14.07
CA GLY A 130 9.36 15.95 14.86
C GLY A 130 8.70 14.58 14.74
N ALA A 131 7.73 14.39 13.82
CA ALA A 131 7.10 13.10 13.62
C ALA A 131 8.05 12.12 12.93
N GLU A 132 8.21 10.93 13.51
CA GLU A 132 8.99 9.84 12.94
C GLU A 132 8.04 8.71 12.53
N TRP A 133 8.12 8.32 11.26
CA TRP A 133 7.32 7.23 10.70
C TRP A 133 8.26 6.13 10.20
N ALA A 134 7.94 4.89 10.54
CA ALA A 134 8.66 3.71 10.09
C ALA A 134 7.67 2.67 9.56
N GLY A 135 8.14 1.84 8.63
CA GLY A 135 7.41 0.64 8.22
C GLY A 135 7.50 -0.40 9.33
N LEU A 136 6.38 -1.05 9.62
CA LEU A 136 6.30 -2.16 10.58
C LEU A 136 6.17 -3.48 9.82
N GLN A 137 6.62 -4.56 10.47
CA GLN A 137 6.25 -5.89 9.99
C GLN A 137 4.73 -6.09 10.07
N TYR A 138 4.17 -6.82 9.10
CA TYR A 138 2.77 -7.21 9.16
C TYR A 138 2.50 -8.05 10.42
N PRO A 139 1.43 -7.76 11.20
CA PRO A 139 1.23 -8.43 12.47
C PRO A 139 0.96 -9.92 12.32
N THR A 140 1.41 -10.71 13.29
CA THR A 140 1.08 -12.14 13.41
C THR A 140 -0.11 -12.35 14.33
N SER A 141 -0.67 -13.56 14.34
CA SER A 141 -1.48 -14.01 15.49
C SER A 141 -0.63 -14.07 16.76
N ASP A 142 -1.28 -14.16 17.93
CA ASP A 142 -0.60 -14.17 19.24
C ASP A 142 0.28 -15.42 19.45
N ASP A 143 0.06 -16.50 18.69
CA ASP A 143 0.94 -17.67 18.66
C ASP A 143 2.16 -17.49 17.71
N GLY A 144 2.36 -16.29 17.18
CA GLY A 144 3.47 -15.92 16.29
C GLY A 144 3.30 -16.38 14.84
N LYS A 145 2.19 -17.03 14.49
CA LYS A 145 1.96 -17.47 13.11
C LYS A 145 1.51 -16.32 12.23
N LEU A 146 2.03 -16.32 11.01
CA LEU A 146 1.52 -15.47 9.94
C LEU A 146 0.91 -16.37 8.87
N PRO A 147 -0.32 -16.85 9.09
CA PRO A 147 -0.95 -17.84 8.21
C PRO A 147 -1.15 -17.30 6.79
N MET A 148 -1.26 -15.97 6.63
CA MET A 148 -1.35 -15.36 5.32
C MET A 148 -0.86 -13.91 5.31
N ILE A 149 -0.16 -13.54 4.22
CA ILE A 149 -0.01 -12.15 3.79
C ILE A 149 -0.65 -12.05 2.41
N PHE A 150 -1.49 -11.04 2.18
CA PHE A 150 -1.98 -10.73 0.84
C PHE A 150 -0.82 -10.24 -0.03
N GLY A 151 -0.28 -11.14 -0.86
CA GLY A 151 0.48 -10.78 -2.05
C GLY A 151 -0.47 -10.62 -3.22
N GLY A 152 -0.28 -9.58 -4.06
CA GLY A 152 -1.01 -9.50 -5.33
C GLY A 152 -0.73 -10.73 -6.19
N TYR A 153 -1.65 -11.10 -7.08
CA TYR A 153 -1.55 -12.29 -7.97
C TYR A 153 -0.37 -12.27 -8.96
N GLY A 154 0.56 -11.30 -8.85
CA GLY A 154 1.64 -11.08 -9.82
C GLY A 154 1.17 -10.56 -11.18
N ILE A 155 -0.15 -10.44 -11.38
CA ILE A 155 -0.79 -9.96 -12.60
C ILE A 155 -1.74 -8.82 -12.21
N GLY A 156 -1.57 -7.66 -12.83
CA GLY A 156 -2.46 -6.51 -12.62
C GLY A 156 -3.85 -6.77 -13.20
N THR A 157 -4.87 -6.12 -12.63
CA THR A 157 -6.25 -6.19 -13.14
C THR A 157 -6.53 -5.20 -14.28
N VAL A 158 -5.56 -4.32 -14.58
CA VAL A 158 -5.65 -3.33 -15.66
C VAL A 158 -5.03 -3.93 -16.91
N VAL A 159 -5.81 -3.98 -17.99
CA VAL A 159 -5.39 -4.50 -19.29
C VAL A 159 -5.64 -3.47 -20.38
N ALA A 160 -4.74 -3.40 -21.36
CA ALA A 160 -4.96 -2.68 -22.61
C ALA A 160 -5.41 -3.67 -23.70
N VAL A 161 -6.34 -3.24 -24.55
CA VAL A 161 -6.90 -4.08 -25.62
C VAL A 161 -6.92 -3.31 -26.94
N VAL A 162 -6.62 -4.00 -28.04
CA VAL A 162 -6.86 -3.47 -29.39
C VAL A 162 -8.31 -3.76 -29.76
N THR A 163 -9.08 -2.71 -30.05
CA THR A 163 -10.50 -2.83 -30.41
C THR A 163 -10.66 -3.23 -31.88
N LYS A 164 -11.86 -3.70 -32.24
CA LYS A 164 -12.23 -4.05 -33.63
C LYS A 164 -12.20 -2.86 -34.61
N SER A 165 -12.08 -1.63 -34.12
CA SER A 165 -11.99 -0.43 -34.96
C SER A 165 -10.57 -0.12 -35.41
N CYS A 166 -9.56 -0.88 -34.95
CA CYS A 166 -8.20 -0.76 -35.45
C CYS A 166 -8.15 -1.30 -36.89
N PRO A 167 -7.72 -0.49 -37.88
CA PRO A 167 -7.55 -0.98 -39.24
C PRO A 167 -6.50 -2.10 -39.30
N ASP A 168 -6.71 -3.10 -40.15
CA ASP A 168 -5.83 -4.27 -40.26
C ASP A 168 -4.37 -3.86 -40.55
N GLU A 169 -4.17 -2.83 -41.37
CA GLU A 169 -2.84 -2.30 -41.69
C GLU A 169 -2.13 -1.60 -40.50
N LYS A 170 -2.86 -1.29 -39.42
CA LYS A 170 -2.33 -0.73 -38.18
C LYS A 170 -2.24 -1.76 -37.05
N LEU A 171 -2.85 -2.93 -37.21
CA LEU A 171 -2.94 -3.95 -36.18
C LEU A 171 -1.55 -4.39 -35.68
N GLU A 172 -0.61 -4.63 -36.60
CA GLU A 172 0.77 -4.99 -36.22
C GLU A 172 1.45 -3.87 -35.41
N THR A 173 1.26 -2.61 -35.80
CA THR A 173 1.85 -1.47 -35.08
C THR A 173 1.24 -1.33 -33.68
N ALA A 174 -0.08 -1.52 -33.56
CA ALA A 174 -0.76 -1.50 -32.27
C ALA A 174 -0.26 -2.62 -31.35
N MET A 175 -0.06 -3.83 -31.87
CA MET A 175 0.51 -4.94 -31.10
C MET A 175 1.95 -4.65 -30.66
N ARG A 176 2.81 -4.14 -31.55
CA ARG A 176 4.19 -3.75 -31.21
C ARG A 176 4.25 -2.65 -30.14
N ALA A 177 3.29 -1.71 -30.14
CA ALA A 177 3.21 -0.68 -29.11
C ALA A 177 2.88 -1.27 -27.72
N LEU A 178 2.00 -2.28 -27.66
CA LEU A 178 1.71 -3.01 -26.43
C LEU A 178 2.89 -3.88 -25.97
N ASP A 179 3.57 -4.54 -26.91
CA ASP A 179 4.75 -5.38 -26.64
C ASP A 179 5.94 -4.56 -26.13
N TYR A 180 6.07 -3.29 -26.54
CA TYR A 180 7.19 -2.43 -26.15
C TYR A 180 7.41 -2.40 -24.63
N ALA A 181 6.34 -2.35 -23.82
CA ALA A 181 6.44 -2.31 -22.36
C ALA A 181 7.11 -3.55 -21.74
N TYR A 182 7.17 -4.66 -22.48
CA TYR A 182 7.79 -5.92 -22.08
C TYR A 182 9.21 -6.10 -22.61
N THR A 183 9.69 -5.19 -23.47
CA THR A 183 11.11 -5.12 -23.85
C THR A 183 11.94 -4.52 -22.72
N LYS A 184 13.26 -4.77 -22.69
CA LYS A 184 14.16 -4.15 -21.70
C LYS A 184 14.08 -2.62 -21.74
N ASP A 185 14.13 -2.03 -22.93
CA ASP A 185 14.13 -0.58 -23.10
C ASP A 185 12.79 0.04 -22.75
N GLY A 186 11.68 -0.57 -23.18
CA GLY A 186 10.36 -0.07 -22.84
C GLY A 186 10.02 -0.24 -21.37
N ASN A 187 10.43 -1.35 -20.73
CA ASN A 187 10.29 -1.52 -19.28
C ASN A 187 11.00 -0.39 -18.52
N LEU A 188 12.24 -0.07 -18.90
CA LEU A 188 13.01 1.01 -18.31
C LEU A 188 12.35 2.38 -18.58
N TYR A 189 11.86 2.60 -19.79
CA TYR A 189 11.16 3.83 -20.13
C TYR A 189 9.88 4.02 -19.30
N TRP A 190 8.99 3.02 -19.26
CA TRP A 190 7.71 3.16 -18.55
C TRP A 190 7.89 3.32 -17.04
N ASN A 191 8.89 2.67 -16.44
CA ASN A 191 9.14 2.75 -15.00
C ASN A 191 9.96 3.98 -14.59
N PHE A 192 10.97 4.36 -15.38
CA PHE A 192 11.95 5.37 -14.97
C PHE A 192 11.97 6.60 -15.87
N GLY A 193 11.40 6.54 -17.07
CA GLY A 193 11.36 7.63 -18.04
C GLY A 193 12.55 7.62 -19.01
N LYS A 194 12.97 8.81 -19.43
CA LYS A 194 14.04 8.97 -20.42
C LYS A 194 15.42 8.83 -19.78
N LYS A 195 16.20 7.85 -20.24
CA LYS A 195 17.60 7.66 -19.84
C LYS A 195 18.42 8.93 -20.08
N GLY A 196 19.28 9.29 -19.13
CA GLY A 196 20.09 10.51 -19.12
C GLY A 196 19.31 11.78 -18.73
N VAL A 197 17.99 11.68 -18.53
CA VAL A 197 17.17 12.78 -18.02
C VAL A 197 16.67 12.44 -16.62
N SER A 198 15.84 11.41 -16.50
CA SER A 198 15.21 11.01 -15.24
C SER A 198 15.96 9.89 -14.53
N TRP A 199 16.71 9.06 -15.26
CA TRP A 199 17.52 7.98 -14.68
C TRP A 199 18.77 7.69 -15.51
N ASP A 200 19.77 7.06 -14.90
CA ASP A 200 20.91 6.42 -15.59
C ASP A 200 21.42 5.20 -14.80
N TYR A 201 22.44 4.50 -15.31
CA TYR A 201 23.11 3.44 -14.57
C TYR A 201 24.15 4.02 -13.60
N ASN A 202 24.15 3.54 -12.36
CA ASN A 202 25.19 3.84 -11.40
C ASN A 202 26.48 3.03 -11.70
N LYS A 203 27.50 3.18 -10.84
CA LYS A 203 28.79 2.49 -11.00
C LYS A 203 28.68 0.96 -10.91
N ASP A 204 27.64 0.47 -10.25
CA ASP A 204 27.36 -0.95 -10.06
C ASP A 204 26.43 -1.51 -11.16
N ASN A 205 26.16 -0.70 -12.19
CA ASN A 205 25.29 -1.02 -13.33
C ASN A 205 23.82 -1.27 -12.93
N GLU A 206 23.38 -0.61 -11.84
CA GLU A 206 21.99 -0.58 -11.39
C GLU A 206 21.29 0.70 -11.84
N VAL A 207 19.98 0.63 -12.04
CA VAL A 207 19.17 1.79 -12.43
C VAL A 207 19.06 2.75 -11.24
N GLU A 208 19.46 4.00 -11.45
CA GLU A 208 19.41 5.07 -10.45
C GLU A 208 18.71 6.31 -11.00
N TYR A 209 17.82 6.90 -10.22
CA TYR A 209 17.18 8.16 -10.54
C TYR A 209 18.19 9.32 -10.49
N THR A 210 18.14 10.23 -11.46
CA THR A 210 19.00 11.42 -11.45
C THR A 210 18.56 12.40 -10.36
N LYS A 211 19.40 13.40 -10.09
CA LYS A 211 19.07 14.52 -9.19
C LYS A 211 17.81 15.28 -9.60
N LEU A 212 17.48 15.30 -10.90
CA LEU A 212 16.22 15.89 -11.37
C LEU A 212 15.01 15.26 -10.68
N VAL A 213 15.07 13.95 -10.40
CA VAL A 213 14.00 13.19 -9.76
C VAL A 213 14.16 13.18 -8.24
N THR A 214 15.36 12.92 -7.73
CA THR A 214 15.60 12.75 -6.28
C THR A 214 15.60 14.07 -5.50
N GLU A 215 15.91 15.19 -6.14
CA GLU A 215 15.96 16.53 -5.54
C GLU A 215 14.80 17.43 -6.03
N ASP A 216 13.77 16.90 -6.70
CA ASP A 216 12.61 17.69 -7.14
C ASP A 216 11.89 18.33 -5.94
N LYS A 217 11.61 19.63 -6.04
CA LYS A 217 10.97 20.42 -4.98
C LYS A 217 9.61 19.88 -4.53
N ASP A 218 8.88 19.22 -5.44
CA ASP A 218 7.55 18.68 -5.15
C ASP A 218 7.63 17.27 -4.53
N GLY A 219 8.85 16.73 -4.34
CA GLY A 219 9.11 15.46 -3.67
C GLY A 219 9.19 14.26 -4.64
N LEU A 220 9.88 13.20 -4.19
CA LEU A 220 10.25 12.04 -5.00
C LEU A 220 9.07 11.41 -5.76
N ASN A 221 7.94 11.13 -5.08
CA ASN A 221 6.80 10.47 -5.72
C ASN A 221 6.16 11.33 -6.82
N ASN A 222 6.10 12.65 -6.62
CA ASN A 222 5.61 13.56 -7.64
C ASN A 222 6.61 13.65 -8.80
N ALA A 223 7.91 13.65 -8.50
CA ALA A 223 8.96 13.63 -9.52
C ALA A 223 8.89 12.38 -10.41
N ILE A 224 8.77 11.19 -9.81
CA ILE A 224 8.57 9.93 -10.56
C ILE A 224 7.34 10.04 -11.47
N SER A 225 6.25 10.65 -10.98
CA SER A 225 5.03 10.87 -11.76
C SER A 225 5.18 11.90 -12.87
N LYS A 226 6.11 12.87 -12.77
CA LYS A 226 6.39 13.92 -13.78
C LYS A 226 7.37 13.50 -14.85
N TYR A 227 8.29 12.59 -14.51
CA TYR A 227 9.43 12.26 -15.37
C TYR A 227 9.48 10.79 -15.79
N GLY A 228 8.63 9.92 -15.22
CA GLY A 228 8.47 8.52 -15.64
C GLY A 228 7.76 8.40 -17.00
N GLY A 229 7.86 7.25 -17.67
CA GLY A 229 7.31 7.08 -19.03
C GLY A 229 5.79 7.16 -19.11
N SER A 230 5.09 7.07 -17.97
CA SER A 230 3.63 7.16 -17.86
C SER A 230 3.07 8.59 -17.92
N THR A 231 3.93 9.61 -18.14
CA THR A 231 3.51 11.01 -18.28
C THR A 231 2.92 11.26 -19.66
N TRP A 232 1.63 11.61 -19.70
CA TRP A 232 0.91 12.05 -20.90
C TRP A 232 0.84 13.56 -20.96
#